data_AF-A0A2N6GM07-F1
#
_entry.id   AF-A0A2N6GM07-F1
#
_cell.length_a   1.000
_cell.length_b   1.000
_cell.length_c   1.000
_cell.angle_alpha   90.00
_cell.angle_beta   90.00
_cell.angle_gamma   90.00
#
_symmetry.space_group_name_H-M   'P 1'
#
loop_
_entity.id
_entity.type
_entity.pdbx_description
1 polymer ?
#
loop_
_entity_poly.entity_id
_entity_poly.type
_entity_poly.pdbx_seq_one_letter_code
_entity_poly.pdbx_strand_id
1 'polypeptide(L)'
;MKRKKLLKKLSDYFDMDARKLCQKRNKMKELLRQLRKKEKQLQIKHDTEEDEQKKKRLQKHLAIVHAQRVKGISALKEMGCDGS
;
A
#
# COMPACT_ATOMS: atom_id res chain seq x y z
N MET A 1 -41.46 -8.56 -12.30
CA MET A 1 -40.29 -7.90 -12.94
C MET A 1 -39.67 -6.73 -12.14
N LYS A 2 -40.45 -5.90 -11.40
CA LYS A 2 -39.92 -4.72 -10.68
C LYS A 2 -38.97 -5.03 -9.49
N ARG A 3 -39.30 -6.03 -8.66
CA ARG A 3 -38.49 -6.42 -7.48
C ARG A 3 -37.08 -6.93 -7.84
N LYS A 4 -36.95 -7.76 -8.87
CA LYS A 4 -35.63 -8.27 -9.35
C LYS A 4 -34.72 -7.15 -9.86
N LYS A 5 -35.28 -6.12 -10.54
CA LYS A 5 -34.50 -4.94 -10.98
C LYS A 5 -34.00 -4.10 -9.79
N LEU A 6 -34.80 -3.98 -8.74
CA LEU A 6 -34.41 -3.21 -7.55
C LEU A 6 -33.29 -3.91 -6.76
N LEU A 7 -33.41 -5.23 -6.55
CA LEU A 7 -32.36 -6.04 -5.94
C LEU A 7 -31.07 -6.02 -6.77
N LYS A 8 -31.17 -6.04 -8.10
CA LYS A 8 -30.02 -5.90 -8.98
C LYS A 8 -29.33 -4.55 -8.81
N LYS A 9 -30.08 -3.44 -8.79
CA LYS A 9 -29.52 -2.10 -8.54
C LYS A 9 -28.83 -2.00 -7.17
N LEU A 10 -29.40 -2.66 -6.16
CA LEU A 10 -28.82 -2.69 -4.82
C LEU A 10 -27.51 -3.49 -4.79
N SER A 11 -27.48 -4.66 -5.44
CA SER A 11 -26.26 -5.44 -5.67
C SER A 11 -25.21 -4.63 -6.43
N ASP A 12 -25.60 -4.02 -7.56
CA ASP A 12 -24.71 -3.20 -8.38
C ASP A 12 -24.12 -2.03 -7.57
N TYR A 13 -24.90 -1.44 -6.66
CA TYR A 13 -24.47 -0.39 -5.74
C TYR A 13 -23.46 -0.90 -4.70
N PHE A 14 -23.73 -2.03 -4.04
CA PHE A 14 -22.78 -2.67 -3.13
C PHE A 14 -21.49 -3.09 -3.85
N ASP A 15 -21.60 -3.59 -5.09
CA ASP A 15 -20.47 -3.96 -5.94
C ASP A 15 -19.66 -2.74 -6.40
N MET A 16 -20.28 -1.57 -6.56
CA MET A 16 -19.56 -0.32 -6.83
C MET A 16 -18.65 0.05 -5.65
N ASP A 17 -19.12 -0.13 -4.42
CA ASP A 17 -18.31 0.18 -3.24
C ASP A 17 -17.20 -0.85 -3.03
N ALA A 18 -17.48 -2.15 -3.28
CA ALA A 18 -16.46 -3.18 -3.32
C ALA A 18 -15.38 -2.87 -4.38
N ARG A 19 -15.78 -2.47 -5.60
CA ARG A 19 -14.83 -2.06 -6.65
C ARG A 19 -13.97 -0.87 -6.24
N LYS A 20 -14.55 0.15 -5.60
CA LYS A 20 -13.77 1.30 -5.08
C LYS A 20 -12.76 0.87 -4.01
N LEU A 21 -13.15 -0.02 -3.10
CA LEU A 21 -12.26 -0.57 -2.07
C LEU A 21 -11.09 -1.35 -2.70
N CYS A 22 -11.38 -2.19 -3.69
CA CYS A 22 -10.35 -2.94 -4.43
C CYS A 22 -9.42 -2.01 -5.23
N GLN A 23 -9.93 -0.93 -5.84
CA GLN A 23 -9.09 0.09 -6.49
C GLN A 23 -8.17 0.80 -5.48
N LYS A 24 -8.69 1.20 -4.32
CA LYS A 24 -7.88 1.77 -3.22
C LYS A 24 -6.80 0.78 -2.76
N ARG A 25 -7.15 -0.49 -2.61
CA ARG A 25 -6.21 -1.58 -2.26
C ARG A 25 -5.10 -1.73 -3.31
N ASN A 26 -5.44 -1.69 -4.59
CA ASN A 26 -4.45 -1.79 -5.68
C ASN A 26 -3.52 -0.58 -5.72
N LYS A 27 -4.04 0.64 -5.56
CA LYS A 27 -3.21 1.85 -5.42
C LYS A 27 -2.28 1.76 -4.21
N MET A 28 -2.78 1.27 -3.07
CA MET A 28 -1.95 1.05 -1.88
C MET A 28 -0.85 0.01 -2.12
N LYS A 29 -1.15 -1.11 -2.80
CA LYS A 29 -0.14 -2.10 -3.21
C LYS A 29 0.94 -1.47 -4.08
N GLU A 30 0.57 -0.60 -5.01
CA GLU A 30 1.51 0.10 -5.86
C GLU A 30 2.42 1.05 -5.06
N LEU A 31 1.86 1.86 -4.18
CA LEU A 31 2.62 2.73 -3.27
C LEU A 31 3.58 1.94 -2.39
N LEU A 32 3.14 0.80 -1.84
CA LEU A 32 3.99 -0.09 -1.04
C LEU A 32 5.13 -0.70 -1.86
N ARG A 33 4.91 -1.03 -3.13
CA ARG A 33 5.98 -1.47 -4.05
C ARG A 33 6.98 -0.35 -4.29
N GLN A 34 6.52 0.89 -4.49
CA GLN A 34 7.40 2.05 -4.64
C GLN A 34 8.22 2.31 -3.37
N LEU A 35 7.60 2.23 -2.18
CA LEU A 35 8.31 2.35 -0.89
C LEU A 35 9.37 1.25 -0.73
N ARG A 36 9.05 -0.01 -1.08
CA ARG A 36 10.04 -1.10 -1.05
C ARG A 36 11.23 -0.83 -1.98
N LYS A 37 11.00 -0.28 -3.17
CA LYS A 37 12.08 0.10 -4.10
C LYS A 37 12.95 1.22 -3.50
N LYS A 38 12.33 2.26 -2.91
CA LYS A 38 13.05 3.34 -2.23
C LYS A 38 13.87 2.83 -1.05
N GLU A 39 13.31 1.96 -0.22
CA GLU A 39 14.02 1.32 0.90
C GLU A 39 15.26 0.57 0.41
N LYS A 40 15.14 -0.25 -0.65
CA LYS A 40 16.30 -0.94 -1.24
C LYS A 40 17.36 0.03 -1.76
N GLN A 41 16.96 1.10 -2.45
CA GLN A 41 17.89 2.10 -2.97
C GLN A 41 18.62 2.82 -1.83
N LEU A 42 17.92 3.14 -0.75
CA LEU A 42 18.51 3.76 0.43
C LEU A 42 19.46 2.81 1.18
N GLN A 43 19.12 1.52 1.21
CA GLN A 43 19.98 0.50 1.80
C GLN A 43 21.29 0.39 1.03
N ILE A 44 21.22 0.28 -0.30
CA ILE A 44 22.41 0.25 -1.15
C ILE A 44 23.27 1.51 -0.91
N LYS A 45 22.66 2.69 -0.89
CA LYS A 45 23.39 3.95 -0.61
C LYS A 45 24.03 3.94 0.77
N HIS A 46 23.34 3.46 1.78
CA HIS A 46 23.86 3.35 3.14
C HIS A 46 25.05 2.40 3.22
N ASP A 47 25.00 1.28 2.50
CA ASP A 47 26.03 0.24 2.53
C ASP A 47 27.29 0.67 1.78
N THR A 48 27.16 1.54 0.77
CA THR A 48 28.28 2.12 0.02
C THR A 48 28.79 3.45 0.57
N GLU A 49 28.15 4.02 1.60
CA GLU A 49 28.51 5.32 2.16
C GLU A 49 29.61 5.16 3.22
N GLU A 50 30.74 5.83 3.00
CA GLU A 50 31.90 5.82 3.90
C GLU A 50 31.84 6.98 4.91
N ASP A 51 31.08 8.03 4.61
CA ASP A 51 30.86 9.15 5.52
C ASP A 51 29.88 8.76 6.64
N GLU A 52 30.39 8.64 7.86
CA GLU A 52 29.62 8.25 9.04
C GLU A 52 28.44 9.19 9.35
N GLN A 53 28.53 10.48 9.05
CA GLN A 53 27.41 11.40 9.25
C GLN A 53 26.30 11.15 8.22
N LYS A 54 26.67 10.98 6.95
CA LYS A 54 25.71 10.66 5.88
C LYS A 54 25.09 9.28 6.09
N LYS A 55 25.89 8.29 6.51
CA LYS A 55 25.44 6.95 6.87
C LYS A 55 24.39 6.99 7.98
N LYS A 56 24.63 7.73 9.08
CA LYS A 56 23.62 7.95 10.13
C LYS A 56 22.34 8.61 9.62
N ARG A 57 22.44 9.57 8.68
CA ARG A 57 21.25 10.20 8.07
C ARG A 57 20.47 9.20 7.21
N LEU A 58 21.17 8.40 6.40
CA LEU A 58 20.57 7.35 5.59
C LEU A 58 19.91 6.27 6.45
N GLN A 59 20.52 5.89 7.57
CA GLN A 59 19.95 4.93 8.52
C GLN A 59 18.64 5.44 9.14
N LYS A 60 18.59 6.71 9.56
CA LYS A 60 17.35 7.33 10.05
C LYS A 60 16.26 7.34 8.97
N HIS A 61 16.64 7.68 7.74
CA HIS A 61 15.69 7.71 6.63
C HIS A 61 15.17 6.30 6.28
N LEU A 62 16.04 5.29 6.29
CA LEU A 62 15.68 3.87 6.16
C LEU A 62 14.65 3.45 7.23
N ALA A 63 14.88 3.80 8.50
CA ALA A 63 13.96 3.46 9.58
C ALA A 63 12.56 4.07 9.37
N ILE A 64 12.49 5.32 8.91
CA ILE A 64 11.22 6.00 8.61
C ILE A 64 10.49 5.30 7.46
N VAL A 65 11.19 5.06 6.33
CA VAL A 65 10.59 4.40 5.16
C VAL A 65 10.14 2.98 5.49
N HIS A 66 10.94 2.24 6.27
CA HIS A 66 10.59 0.91 6.74
C HIS A 66 9.33 0.93 7.61
N ALA A 67 9.26 1.82 8.60
CA ALA A 67 8.10 1.98 9.47
C ALA A 67 6.84 2.35 8.68
N GLN A 68 6.94 3.26 7.71
CA GLN A 68 5.83 3.61 6.81
C GLN A 68 5.38 2.42 5.97
N ARG A 69 6.30 1.63 5.43
CA ARG A 69 5.96 0.43 4.65
C ARG A 69 5.26 -0.61 5.52
N VAL A 70 5.75 -0.89 6.73
CA VAL A 70 5.12 -1.84 7.66
C VAL A 70 3.71 -1.38 8.06
N LYS A 71 3.54 -0.09 8.37
CA LYS A 71 2.21 0.49 8.64
C LYS A 71 1.27 0.32 7.45
N GLY A 72 1.73 0.63 6.24
CA GLY A 72 0.91 0.46 5.04
C GLY A 72 0.59 -0.99 4.71
N ILE A 73 1.50 -1.95 4.96
CA ILE A 73 1.22 -3.40 4.84
C ILE A 73 0.15 -3.82 5.82
N SER A 74 0.21 -3.35 7.07
CA SER A 74 -0.78 -3.65 8.10
C SER A 74 -2.16 -3.12 7.69
N ALA A 75 -2.23 -1.86 7.27
CA ALA A 75 -3.45 -1.27 6.73
C ALA A 75 -3.99 -2.04 5.49
N LEU A 76 -3.10 -2.56 4.63
CA LEU A 76 -3.49 -3.35 3.46
C LEU A 76 -4.09 -4.73 3.83
N LYS A 77 -3.66 -5.32 4.96
CA LYS A 77 -4.23 -6.57 5.48
C LYS A 77 -5.63 -6.36 6.05
N GLU A 78 -5.87 -5.22 6.68
CA GLU A 78 -7.17 -4.84 7.24
C GLU A 78 -8.19 -4.40 6.17
N MET A 79 -7.74 -4.07 4.96
CA MET A 79 -8.64 -3.80 3.83
C MET A 79 -9.32 -5.08 3.33
N GLY A 80 -10.60 -5.23 3.67
CA GLY A 80 -11.51 -6.22 3.09
C GLY A 80 -11.73 -6.00 1.60
N CYS A 81 -10.96 -6.69 0.78
CA CYS A 81 -11.25 -6.95 -0.62
C CYS A 81 -10.58 -8.29 -0.93
N ASP A 82 -11.24 -9.38 -0.57
CA ASP A 82 -10.85 -10.70 -1.03
C ASP A 82 -11.17 -10.74 -2.52
N GLY A 83 -10.13 -10.61 -3.35
CA GLY A 83 -10.28 -10.83 -4.77
C GLY A 83 -10.67 -12.28 -4.97
N SER A 84 -11.86 -12.49 -5.54
CA SER A 84 -12.23 -13.70 -6.27
C SER A 84 -11.14 -14.10 -7.25
#